data_AF-A0A372R7A7-F1
#
_entry.id   AF-A0A372R7A7-F1
#
_cell.length_a   1.000
_cell.length_b   1.000
_cell.length_c   1.000
_cell.angle_alpha   90.00
_cell.angle_beta   90.00
_cell.angle_gamma   90.00
#
_symmetry.space_group_name_H-M   'P 1'
#
loop_
_entity.id
_entity.type
_entity.pdbx_description
1 polymer ?
#
loop_
_entity_poly.entity_id
_entity_poly.type
_entity_poly.pdbx_seq_one_letter_code
_entity_poly.pdbx_strand_id
1 'polypeptide(L)'
;MFNWFPTSLLAVYRLLTGDSGSLSSFDYREHAVMTILLVTFTFFTVIYLLNLFIGLLNLAISDYNKEEEFLLQKAKIIMEIELFYMLPYQRRNKKWFPDWIYYDIPVTEIRKLINAIDNNQTVFNYPPIISEKLRKLVVLTDDDNKLEKKIDQLTRQNDELKQQNKRIMKFIGV
;
A
#
# COMPACT_ATOMS: atom_id res chain seq x y z
N MET A 1 5.76 45.81 -17.21
CA MET A 1 4.69 45.01 -16.58
C MET A 1 4.51 45.25 -15.08
N PHE A 2 5.40 45.98 -14.39
CA PHE A 2 5.33 46.17 -12.93
C PHE A 2 4.58 47.43 -12.47
N ASN A 3 3.82 48.07 -13.36
CA ASN A 3 3.16 49.37 -13.10
C ASN A 3 1.83 49.23 -12.34
N TRP A 4 1.27 48.01 -12.27
CA TRP A 4 0.03 47.71 -11.57
C TRP A 4 0.17 46.38 -10.84
N PHE A 5 -0.46 46.25 -9.67
CA PHE A 5 -0.18 45.13 -8.77
C PHE A 5 -0.55 43.73 -9.36
N PRO A 6 -1.71 43.52 -10.01
CA PRO A 6 -2.00 42.25 -10.66
C PRO A 6 -1.07 41.91 -11.83
N THR A 7 -0.62 42.91 -12.61
CA THR A 7 0.33 42.67 -13.71
C THR A 7 1.74 42.42 -13.21
N SER A 8 2.12 42.99 -12.07
CA SER A 8 3.38 42.66 -11.40
C SER A 8 3.36 41.24 -10.82
N LEU A 9 2.24 40.79 -10.24
CA LEU A 9 2.09 39.40 -9.77
C LEU A 9 2.19 38.41 -10.94
N LEU A 10 1.50 38.68 -12.05
CA LEU A 10 1.60 37.87 -13.27
C LEU A 10 3.04 37.85 -13.83
N ALA A 11 3.75 38.98 -13.79
CA ALA A 11 5.14 39.06 -14.21
C ALA A 11 6.07 38.19 -13.35
N VAL A 12 5.85 38.15 -12.03
CA VAL A 12 6.59 37.27 -11.11
C VAL A 12 6.28 35.79 -11.36
N TYR A 13 5.02 35.44 -11.63
CA TYR A 13 4.65 34.08 -12.01
C TYR A 13 5.35 33.62 -13.30
N ARG A 14 5.34 34.48 -14.32
CA ARG A 14 6.05 34.20 -15.59
C ARG A 14 7.56 34.02 -15.37
N LEU A 15 8.14 34.84 -14.50
CA LEU A 15 9.55 34.73 -14.12
C LEU A 15 9.85 33.40 -13.41
N LEU A 16 8.97 32.90 -12.55
CA LEU A 16 9.11 31.56 -11.92
C LEU A 16 9.13 30.44 -12.96
N THR A 17 8.34 30.56 -14.02
CA THR A 17 8.28 29.58 -15.11
C THR A 17 9.39 29.75 -16.16
N GLY A 18 10.30 30.72 -15.97
CA GLY A 18 11.46 30.96 -16.84
C GLY A 18 11.25 31.99 -17.96
N ASP A 19 10.09 32.67 -18.00
CA ASP A 19 9.83 33.75 -18.96
C ASP A 19 10.29 35.11 -18.38
N SER A 20 11.43 35.59 -18.88
CA SER A 20 12.01 36.88 -18.51
C SER A 20 11.49 38.05 -19.36
N GLY A 21 10.50 37.85 -20.24
CA GLY A 21 9.96 38.89 -21.10
C GLY A 21 9.39 40.09 -20.34
N SER A 22 8.97 39.89 -19.09
CA SER A 22 8.50 40.95 -18.19
C SER A 22 9.59 41.92 -17.72
N LEU A 23 10.87 41.51 -17.81
CA LEU A 23 12.06 42.28 -17.44
C LEU A 23 12.70 43.02 -18.61
N SER A 24 12.26 42.76 -19.85
CA SER A 24 12.83 43.36 -21.07
C SER A 24 12.82 44.89 -21.10
N SER A 25 11.94 45.52 -20.33
CA SER A 25 11.82 46.97 -20.22
C SER A 25 12.77 47.62 -19.20
N PHE A 26 13.58 46.85 -18.47
CA PHE A 26 14.47 47.37 -17.43
C PHE A 26 15.95 47.22 -17.82
N ASP A 27 16.72 48.30 -17.74
CA ASP A 27 18.18 48.24 -17.82
C ASP A 27 18.76 47.92 -16.44
N TYR A 28 19.51 46.81 -16.36
CA TYR A 28 20.15 46.33 -15.13
C TYR A 28 21.16 47.32 -14.54
N ARG A 29 21.71 48.24 -15.37
CA ARG A 29 22.69 49.25 -14.94
C ARG A 29 22.04 50.45 -14.27
N GLU A 30 20.83 50.81 -14.70
CA GLU A 30 20.12 52.00 -14.20
C GLU A 30 19.33 51.72 -12.92
N HIS A 31 19.00 50.44 -12.66
CA HIS A 31 18.12 50.04 -11.56
C HIS A 31 18.76 48.98 -10.64
N ALA A 32 19.78 49.38 -9.89
CA ALA A 32 20.51 48.52 -8.95
C ALA A 32 19.62 47.75 -7.96
N VAL A 33 18.59 48.40 -7.39
CA VAL A 33 17.68 47.74 -6.43
C VAL A 33 16.91 46.59 -7.07
N MET A 34 16.44 46.78 -8.31
CA MET A 34 15.71 45.74 -9.04
C MET A 34 16.61 44.57 -9.41
N THR A 35 17.86 44.85 -9.81
CA THR A 35 18.87 43.82 -10.07
C THR A 35 19.15 42.98 -8.83
N ILE A 36 19.33 43.61 -7.66
CA ILE A 36 19.53 42.89 -6.39
C ILE A 36 18.30 42.03 -6.03
N LEU A 37 17.09 42.57 -6.19
CA LEU A 37 15.85 41.84 -5.95
C LEU A 37 15.74 40.62 -6.86
N LEU A 38 16.07 40.76 -8.15
CA LEU A 38 16.03 39.69 -9.13
C LEU A 38 17.02 38.56 -8.79
N VAL A 39 18.26 38.91 -8.45
CA VAL A 39 19.29 37.93 -8.05
C VAL A 39 18.86 37.19 -6.79
N THR A 40 18.35 37.92 -5.80
CA THR A 40 17.88 37.32 -4.54
C THR A 40 16.67 36.40 -4.78
N PHE A 41 15.72 36.85 -5.59
CA PHE A 41 14.51 36.11 -5.94
C PHE A 41 14.85 34.82 -6.70
N THR A 42 15.71 34.89 -7.70
CA THR A 42 16.13 33.71 -8.49
C THR A 42 16.91 32.72 -7.64
N PHE A 43 17.81 33.18 -6.76
CA PHE A 43 18.50 32.32 -5.80
C PHE A 43 17.51 31.57 -4.90
N PHE A 44 16.58 32.29 -4.27
CA PHE A 44 15.61 31.67 -3.36
C PHE A 44 14.64 30.73 -4.08
N THR A 45 14.18 31.08 -5.28
CA THR A 45 13.19 30.26 -5.99
C THR A 45 13.83 29.05 -6.66
N VAL A 46 14.84 29.27 -7.50
CA VAL A 46 15.45 28.20 -8.30
C VAL A 46 16.28 27.26 -7.44
N ILE A 47 17.11 27.80 -6.53
CA ILE A 47 18.06 26.98 -5.77
C ILE A 47 17.41 26.44 -4.50
N TYR A 48 16.63 27.24 -3.77
CA TYR A 48 16.07 26.81 -2.50
C TYR A 48 14.68 26.17 -2.67
N LEU A 49 13.68 26.92 -3.16
CA LEU A 49 12.29 26.44 -3.19
C LEU A 49 12.08 25.28 -4.15
N LEU A 50 12.55 25.34 -5.40
CA LEU A 50 12.33 24.26 -6.37
C LEU A 50 13.02 22.97 -5.94
N ASN A 51 14.26 23.04 -5.45
CA ASN A 51 14.98 21.85 -4.96
C ASN A 51 14.34 21.28 -3.70
N LEU A 52 13.91 22.13 -2.75
CA LEU A 52 13.16 21.70 -1.58
C LEU A 52 11.84 21.03 -1.99
N PHE A 53 11.11 21.63 -2.93
CA PHE A 53 9.84 21.11 -3.42
C PHE A 53 10.02 19.74 -4.08
N ILE A 54 11.04 19.56 -4.92
CA ILE A 54 11.37 18.26 -5.51
C ILE A 54 11.70 17.23 -4.42
N GLY A 55 12.47 17.62 -3.39
CA GLY A 55 12.81 16.73 -2.27
C GLY A 55 11.60 16.30 -1.46
N LEU A 56 10.71 17.24 -1.12
CA LEU A 56 9.45 16.96 -0.42
C LEU A 56 8.51 16.11 -1.27
N LEU A 57 8.43 16.39 -2.57
CA LEU A 57 7.60 15.62 -3.50
C LEU A 57 8.11 14.17 -3.61
N ASN A 58 9.42 13.97 -3.71
CA ASN A 58 10.02 12.64 -3.75
C ASN A 58 9.73 11.84 -2.46
N LEU A 59 9.81 12.50 -1.31
CA LEU A 59 9.46 11.88 -0.02
C LEU A 59 7.98 11.46 0.00
N ALA A 60 7.06 12.35 -0.39
CA ALA A 60 5.65 12.03 -0.44
C ALA A 60 5.36 10.88 -1.43
N ILE A 61 5.94 10.89 -2.63
CA ILE A 61 5.77 9.82 -3.62
C ILE A 61 6.25 8.47 -3.06
N SER A 62 7.35 8.45 -2.31
CA SER A 62 7.86 7.24 -1.67
C SER A 62 6.85 6.63 -0.69
N ASP A 63 6.06 7.45 0.01
CA ASP A 63 5.06 6.97 0.97
C ASP A 63 3.74 6.52 0.31
N TYR A 64 3.38 7.07 -0.85
CA TYR A 64 2.10 6.82 -1.52
C TYR A 64 2.14 5.76 -2.64
N ASN A 65 3.31 5.20 -2.99
CA ASN A 65 3.41 4.12 -3.97
C ASN A 65 3.01 2.75 -3.38
N LYS A 66 1.80 2.66 -2.80
CA LYS A 66 1.25 1.45 -2.20
C LYS A 66 0.18 0.86 -3.11
N GLU A 67 0.55 -0.22 -3.81
CA GLU A 67 -0.33 -0.96 -4.71
C GLU A 67 -1.65 -1.39 -4.03
N GLU A 68 -1.59 -1.77 -2.75
CA GLU A 68 -2.74 -2.18 -1.95
C GLU A 68 -3.81 -1.09 -1.82
N GLU A 69 -3.40 0.15 -1.54
CA GLU A 69 -4.32 1.29 -1.41
C GLU A 69 -4.95 1.63 -2.77
N PHE A 70 -4.18 1.54 -3.84
CA PHE A 70 -4.66 1.72 -5.21
C PHE A 70 -5.71 0.66 -5.59
N LEU A 71 -5.43 -0.62 -5.33
CA LEU A 71 -6.36 -1.72 -5.60
C LEU A 71 -7.65 -1.58 -4.79
N LEU A 72 -7.57 -1.14 -3.53
CA LEU A 72 -8.74 -0.85 -2.71
C LEU A 72 -9.58 0.28 -3.32
N GLN A 73 -8.97 1.40 -3.70
CA GLN A 73 -9.70 2.52 -4.31
C GLN A 73 -10.38 2.09 -5.61
N LYS A 74 -9.67 1.32 -6.45
CA LYS A 74 -10.22 0.76 -7.67
C LYS A 74 -11.44 -0.12 -7.39
N ALA A 75 -11.37 -0.99 -6.39
CA ALA A 75 -12.50 -1.84 -6.00
C ALA A 75 -13.70 -1.03 -5.49
N LYS A 76 -13.47 0.04 -4.72
CA LYS A 76 -14.54 0.94 -4.27
C LYS A 76 -15.25 1.63 -5.43
N ILE A 77 -14.49 2.14 -6.40
CA ILE A 77 -15.06 2.79 -7.60
C ILE A 77 -15.89 1.78 -8.41
N ILE A 78 -15.39 0.55 -8.60
CA ILE A 78 -16.13 -0.51 -9.30
C ILE A 78 -17.46 -0.80 -8.59
N MET A 79 -17.43 -0.97 -7.27
CA MET A 79 -18.63 -1.22 -6.46
C MET A 79 -19.65 -0.08 -6.55
N GLU A 80 -19.19 1.18 -6.56
CA GLU A 80 -20.06 2.34 -6.74
C GLU A 80 -20.72 2.36 -8.12
N ILE A 81 -19.95 2.07 -9.18
CA ILE A 81 -20.47 1.93 -10.54
C ILE A 81 -21.50 0.80 -10.63
N GLU A 82 -21.24 -0.34 -10.00
CA GLU A 82 -22.13 -1.50 -9.97
C GLU A 82 -23.47 -1.22 -9.28
N LEU A 83 -23.44 -0.48 -8.17
CA LEU A 83 -24.63 -0.16 -7.39
C LEU A 83 -25.45 0.98 -7.98
N PHE A 84 -24.80 2.07 -8.41
CA PHE A 84 -25.49 3.32 -8.74
C PHE A 84 -25.60 3.62 -10.23
N TYR A 85 -24.66 3.12 -11.06
CA TYR A 85 -24.56 3.53 -12.47
C TYR A 85 -24.96 2.44 -13.47
N MET A 86 -24.99 1.16 -13.07
CA MET A 86 -25.37 0.06 -13.95
C MET A 86 -26.87 -0.26 -13.94
N LEU A 87 -27.40 -0.51 -15.14
CA LEU A 87 -28.79 -0.89 -15.34
C LEU A 87 -29.03 -2.35 -14.90
N PRO A 88 -30.25 -2.72 -14.47
CA PRO A 88 -30.55 -4.07 -13.97
C PRO A 88 -30.21 -5.19 -14.96
N TYR A 89 -30.34 -4.97 -16.27
CA TYR A 89 -30.00 -5.97 -17.28
C TYR A 89 -28.48 -6.16 -17.42
N GLN A 90 -27.67 -5.11 -17.24
CA GLN A 90 -26.22 -5.17 -17.30
C GLN A 90 -25.67 -5.99 -16.13
N ARG A 91 -26.22 -5.80 -14.93
CA ARG A 91 -25.84 -6.57 -13.74
C ARG A 91 -26.22 -8.06 -13.82
N ARG A 92 -27.21 -8.41 -14.65
CA ARG A 92 -27.61 -9.80 -14.89
C ARG A 92 -26.78 -10.49 -15.97
N ASN A 93 -25.90 -9.75 -16.64
CA ASN A 93 -25.04 -10.31 -17.68
C ASN A 93 -23.98 -11.24 -17.07
N LYS A 94 -24.16 -12.55 -17.22
CA LYS A 94 -23.24 -13.57 -16.71
C LYS A 94 -21.83 -13.50 -17.25
N LYS A 95 -21.63 -12.85 -18.41
CA LYS A 95 -20.30 -12.61 -18.98
C LYS A 95 -19.50 -11.58 -18.18
N TRP A 96 -20.18 -10.61 -17.57
CA TRP A 96 -19.56 -9.56 -16.76
C TRP A 96 -19.63 -9.87 -15.26
N PHE A 97 -20.71 -10.53 -14.83
CA PHE A 97 -20.98 -10.93 -13.45
C PHE A 97 -21.13 -12.45 -13.36
N PRO A 98 -20.02 -13.20 -13.27
CA PRO A 98 -20.08 -14.65 -13.09
C PRO A 98 -20.65 -15.00 -11.72
N ASP A 99 -21.27 -16.17 -11.62
CA ASP A 99 -21.81 -16.67 -10.34
C ASP A 99 -20.71 -17.07 -9.34
N TRP A 100 -19.53 -17.43 -9.85
CA TRP A 100 -18.40 -17.92 -9.06
C TRP A 100 -17.10 -17.28 -9.54
N ILE A 101 -16.29 -16.81 -8.60
CA ILE A 101 -14.93 -16.34 -8.84
C ILE A 101 -14.00 -17.29 -8.09
N TYR A 102 -13.21 -18.05 -8.84
CA TYR A 102 -12.20 -18.94 -8.26
C TYR A 102 -10.91 -18.16 -8.05
N TYR A 103 -10.35 -18.24 -6.85
CA TYR A 103 -9.08 -17.63 -6.52
C TYR A 103 -8.32 -18.53 -5.54
N ASP A 104 -7.05 -18.76 -5.83
CA ASP A 104 -6.18 -19.59 -5.01
C ASP A 104 -5.45 -18.70 -4.00
N ILE A 105 -5.62 -18.98 -2.70
CA ILE A 105 -4.95 -18.28 -1.60
C ILE A 105 -4.34 -19.32 -0.67
N PRO A 106 -3.08 -19.15 -0.23
CA PRO A 106 -2.52 -20.01 0.80
C PRO A 106 -3.31 -19.91 2.11
N VAL A 107 -3.58 -21.07 2.73
CA VAL A 107 -4.40 -21.18 3.95
C VAL A 107 -3.88 -20.30 5.09
N THR A 108 -2.57 -20.09 5.17
CA THR A 108 -1.93 -19.22 6.16
C THR A 108 -2.35 -17.75 6.02
N GLU A 109 -2.51 -17.24 4.80
CA GLU A 109 -2.95 -15.88 4.57
C GLU A 109 -4.44 -15.72 4.86
N ILE A 110 -5.26 -16.72 4.48
CA ILE A 110 -6.68 -16.74 4.83
C ILE A 110 -6.85 -16.68 6.35
N ARG A 111 -6.04 -17.43 7.10
CA ARG A 111 -6.09 -17.40 8.57
C ARG A 111 -5.74 -16.03 9.15
N LYS A 112 -4.67 -15.40 8.65
CA LYS A 112 -4.29 -14.04 9.05
C LYS A 112 -5.43 -13.06 8.76
N LEU A 113 -6.07 -13.17 7.60
CA LEU A 113 -7.18 -12.32 7.20
C LEU A 113 -8.40 -12.51 8.11
N ILE A 114 -8.82 -13.76 8.36
CA ILE A 114 -9.93 -14.06 9.26
C ILE A 114 -9.65 -13.52 10.67
N ASN A 115 -8.44 -13.72 11.19
CA ASN A 115 -8.05 -13.18 12.49
C ASN A 115 -8.06 -11.64 12.51
N ALA A 116 -7.62 -10.98 11.44
CA ALA A 116 -7.66 -9.52 11.34
C ALA A 116 -9.11 -8.99 11.31
N ILE A 117 -10.02 -9.70 10.63
CA ILE A 117 -11.45 -9.37 10.59
C ILE A 117 -12.08 -9.54 11.97
N ASP A 118 -11.86 -10.68 12.62
CA ASP A 118 -12.45 -10.99 13.93
C ASP A 118 -11.96 -10.04 15.03
N ASN A 119 -10.75 -9.48 14.89
CA ASN A 119 -10.17 -8.49 15.82
C ASN A 119 -10.40 -7.03 15.40
N ASN A 120 -11.22 -6.75 14.39
CA ASN A 120 -11.47 -5.40 13.84
C ASN A 120 -10.19 -4.63 13.46
N GLN A 121 -9.17 -5.33 12.95
CA GLN A 121 -7.89 -4.75 12.51
C GLN A 121 -7.86 -4.45 11.00
N THR A 122 -8.97 -4.66 10.29
CA THR A 122 -9.05 -4.45 8.85
C THR A 122 -9.26 -2.99 8.48
N VAL A 123 -8.62 -2.56 7.38
CA VAL A 123 -8.75 -1.20 6.81
C VAL A 123 -10.12 -0.98 6.14
N PHE A 124 -10.81 -2.06 5.76
CA PHE A 124 -12.10 -1.98 5.07
C PHE A 124 -13.25 -1.84 6.08
N ASN A 125 -14.19 -0.95 5.79
CA ASN A 125 -15.38 -0.68 6.62
C ASN A 125 -16.58 -1.56 6.26
N TYR A 126 -16.35 -2.70 5.60
CA TYR A 126 -17.40 -3.65 5.24
C TYR A 126 -16.94 -5.05 5.64
N PRO A 127 -17.52 -5.64 6.71
CA PRO A 127 -17.15 -6.98 7.14
C PRO A 127 -17.60 -7.98 6.06
N PRO A 128 -16.68 -8.75 5.46
CA PRO A 128 -17.05 -9.74 4.45
C PRO A 128 -17.83 -10.88 5.11
N ILE A 129 -18.75 -11.48 4.35
CA ILE A 129 -19.46 -12.68 4.79
C ILE A 129 -18.53 -13.88 4.62
N ILE A 130 -18.07 -14.44 5.72
CA ILE A 130 -17.24 -15.64 5.74
C ILE A 130 -18.11 -16.84 6.11
N SER A 131 -18.10 -17.88 5.27
CA SER A 131 -18.87 -19.09 5.55
C SER A 131 -18.32 -19.88 6.75
N GLU A 132 -19.21 -20.47 7.55
CA GLU A 132 -18.85 -21.39 8.64
C GLU A 132 -17.99 -22.57 8.17
N LYS A 133 -18.24 -23.06 6.94
CA LYS A 133 -17.45 -24.14 6.33
C LYS A 133 -15.99 -23.73 6.13
N LEU A 134 -15.75 -22.52 5.64
CA LEU A 134 -14.39 -22.00 5.46
C LEU A 134 -13.67 -21.83 6.81
N ARG A 135 -14.38 -21.30 7.82
CA ARG A 135 -13.81 -21.18 9.18
C ARG A 135 -13.35 -22.53 9.73
N LYS A 136 -14.18 -23.57 9.62
CA LYS A 136 -13.83 -24.93 10.04
C LYS A 136 -12.60 -25.46 9.29
N LEU A 137 -12.54 -25.30 7.96
CA LEU A 137 -11.41 -25.76 7.14
C LEU A 137 -10.09 -25.09 7.52
N VAL A 138 -10.11 -23.79 7.82
CA VAL A 138 -8.90 -23.01 8.16
C VAL A 138 -8.40 -23.31 9.58
N VAL A 139 -9.29 -23.67 10.51
CA VAL A 139 -8.92 -24.09 11.88
C VAL A 139 -8.31 -25.49 11.89
N LEU A 140 -8.94 -26.44 11.18
CA LEU A 140 -8.47 -27.85 11.14
C LEU A 140 -7.01 -27.98 10.68
N THR A 141 -6.58 -27.16 9.72
CA THR A 141 -5.21 -27.18 9.19
C THR A 141 -4.12 -26.74 10.18
N ASP A 142 -4.43 -26.00 11.25
CA ASP A 142 -3.44 -25.66 12.28
C ASP A 142 -3.31 -26.76 13.32
N ASP A 143 -4.45 -27.31 13.73
CA ASP A 143 -4.49 -28.43 14.65
C ASP A 143 -3.85 -29.67 14.04
N ASP A 144 -4.07 -29.93 12.74
CA ASP A 144 -3.43 -31.04 12.02
C ASP A 144 -1.90 -30.87 11.98
N ASN A 145 -1.38 -29.68 11.65
CA ASN A 145 0.06 -29.38 11.67
C ASN A 145 0.67 -29.51 13.08
N LYS A 146 -0.06 -29.09 14.11
CA LYS A 146 0.39 -29.19 15.51
C LYS A 146 0.32 -30.62 16.03
N LEU A 147 -0.67 -31.39 15.57
CA LEU A 147 -0.86 -32.80 15.88
C LEU A 147 0.23 -33.64 15.21
N GLU A 148 0.52 -33.43 13.93
CA GLU A 148 1.62 -34.08 13.21
C GLU A 148 2.96 -33.87 13.91
N LYS A 149 3.29 -32.63 14.28
CA LYS A 149 4.53 -32.33 15.03
C LYS A 149 4.58 -33.05 16.38
N LYS A 150 3.46 -33.15 17.09
CA LYS A 150 3.38 -33.91 18.36
C LYS A 150 3.56 -35.41 18.13
N ILE A 151 2.96 -35.97 17.08
CA ILE A 151 3.08 -37.39 16.71
C ILE A 151 4.53 -37.71 16.37
N ASP A 152 5.19 -36.89 15.56
CA ASP A 152 6.61 -37.05 15.23
C ASP A 152 7.51 -37.04 16.47
N GLN A 153 7.25 -36.11 17.40
CA GLN A 153 8.02 -36.00 18.64
C GLN A 153 7.82 -37.23 19.54
N LEU A 154 6.58 -37.71 19.68
CA LEU A 154 6.28 -38.94 20.44
C LEU A 154 6.91 -40.18 19.80
N THR A 155 6.95 -40.24 18.47
CA THR A 155 7.55 -41.36 17.74
C THR A 155 9.06 -41.42 18.00
N ARG A 156 9.75 -40.27 17.96
CA ARG A 156 11.19 -40.17 18.32
C ARG A 156 11.45 -40.58 19.78
N GLN A 157 10.63 -40.11 20.71
CA GLN A 157 10.75 -40.50 22.13
C GLN A 157 10.58 -42.01 22.34
N ASN A 158 9.62 -42.63 21.63
CA ASN A 158 9.42 -44.08 21.68
C ASN A 158 10.62 -44.86 21.13
N ASP A 159 11.25 -44.37 20.07
CA ASP A 159 12.43 -45.01 19.50
C ASP A 159 13.66 -44.89 20.43
N GLU A 160 13.83 -43.75 21.09
CA GLU A 160 14.85 -43.56 22.14
C GLU A 160 14.63 -44.51 23.33
N LEU A 161 13.39 -44.61 23.82
CA LEU A 161 13.01 -45.53 24.90
C LEU A 161 13.28 -47.00 24.52
N LYS A 162 12.94 -47.40 23.29
CA LYS A 162 13.25 -48.75 22.78
C LYS A 162 14.76 -49.01 22.77
N GLN A 163 15.58 -48.04 22.36
CA GLN A 163 17.03 -48.19 22.42
C GLN A 163 17.55 -48.29 23.86
N GLN A 164 17.03 -47.48 24.78
CA GLN A 164 17.40 -47.55 26.19
C GLN A 164 17.05 -48.92 26.79
N ASN A 165 15.84 -49.42 26.55
CA ASN A 165 15.43 -50.75 27.00
C ASN A 165 16.33 -51.85 26.43
N LYS A 166 16.72 -51.77 25.16
CA LYS A 166 17.66 -52.73 24.55
C LYS A 166 19.04 -52.68 25.20
N ARG A 167 19.53 -51.49 25.58
CA ARG A 167 20.79 -51.35 26.32
C ARG A 167 20.68 -51.94 27.72
N ILE A 168 19.57 -51.69 28.42
CA ILE A 168 19.29 -52.21 29.75
C ILE A 168 19.24 -53.74 29.73
N MET A 169 18.50 -54.37 28.81
CA MET A 169 18.46 -55.83 28.66
C MET A 169 19.85 -56.43 28.46
N LYS A 170 20.67 -55.79 27.62
CA LYS A 170 22.07 -56.20 27.40
C LYS A 170 22.93 -56.09 28.67
N PHE A 171 22.66 -55.13 29.55
CA PHE A 171 23.36 -54.96 30.83
C PHE A 171 22.92 -55.98 31.90
N ILE A 172 21.65 -56.41 31.88
CA ILE A 172 21.10 -57.35 32.88
C ILE A 172 21.34 -58.82 32.47
N GLY A 173 21.87 -59.07 31.26
CA GLY A 173 22.26 -60.42 30.82
C GLY A 173 21.09 -61.31 30.42
N VAL A 174 20.01 -60.72 29.88
CA VAL A 174 18.90 -61.41 29.19
C VAL A 174 18.93 -61.09 27.71
#